data_AF-A0AAV0Y9P2-F1
#
_entry.id   AF-A0AAV0Y9P2-F1
#
_cell.length_a   1.000
_cell.length_b   1.000
_cell.length_c   1.000
_cell.angle_alpha   90.00
_cell.angle_beta   90.00
_cell.angle_gamma   90.00
#
_symmetry.space_group_name_H-M   'P 1'
#
loop_
_entity.id
_entity.type
_entity.pdbx_description
1 polymer ?
#
loop_
_entity_poly.entity_id
_entity_poly.type
_entity_poly.pdbx_seq_one_letter_code
_entity_poly.pdbx_strand_id
1 'polypeptide(L)'
;MHANANEQKKSFSCQVCKATPGHLFIYCPDFKQKTPAERHQLIKDLNRCYLCFSEHTSVNCKSTRVCEVCGGRNHSWLHWDNNAVED
;
A
#
# COMPACT_ATOMS: atom_id res chain seq x y z
N MET A 1 -11.88 33.72 6.28
CA MET A 1 -12.63 32.94 5.27
C MET A 1 -11.60 32.16 4.46
N HIS A 2 -11.34 30.90 4.81
CA HIS A 2 -10.24 30.14 4.19
C HIS A 2 -10.72 29.35 2.97
N ALA A 3 -10.22 29.79 1.81
CA ALA A 3 -9.96 29.09 0.56
C ALA A 3 -11.03 28.11 0.01
N ASN A 4 -11.75 28.61 -1.00
CA ASN A 4 -12.38 27.78 -2.04
C ASN A 4 -11.27 27.12 -2.88
N ALA A 5 -10.90 25.89 -2.52
CA ALA A 5 -10.17 25.01 -3.42
C ALA A 5 -11.20 24.24 -4.26
N ASN A 6 -11.23 24.56 -5.54
CA ASN A 6 -11.88 23.81 -6.61
C ASN A 6 -11.39 22.35 -6.58
N GLU A 7 -12.01 21.53 -5.73
CA GLU A 7 -11.79 20.09 -5.68
C GLU A 7 -12.40 19.48 -6.94
N GLN A 8 -11.67 19.56 -8.05
CA GLN A 8 -11.75 18.54 -9.08
C GLN A 8 -11.33 17.22 -8.41
N LYS A 9 -12.26 16.63 -7.66
CA LYS A 9 -12.19 15.26 -7.19
C LYS A 9 -12.12 14.43 -8.46
N LYS A 10 -10.90 14.22 -8.98
CA LYS A 10 -10.62 13.04 -9.77
C LYS A 10 -11.08 11.91 -8.88
N SER A 11 -12.26 11.39 -9.17
CA SER A 11 -12.81 10.20 -8.58
C SER A 11 -11.83 9.07 -8.91
N PHE A 12 -10.75 8.95 -8.14
CA PHE A 12 -9.84 7.83 -8.30
C PHE A 12 -10.56 6.65 -7.69
N SER A 13 -10.66 5.56 -8.42
CA SER A 13 -11.18 4.30 -7.88
C SER A 13 -10.03 3.53 -7.25
N CYS A 14 -10.33 2.79 -6.19
CA CYS A 14 -9.36 1.86 -5.64
C CYS A 14 -9.00 0.83 -6.72
N GLN A 15 -7.71 0.66 -7.02
CA GLN A 15 -7.31 -0.26 -8.09
C GLN A 15 -7.51 -1.74 -7.72
N VAL A 16 -7.65 -2.04 -6.42
CA VAL A 16 -7.89 -3.39 -5.88
C VAL A 16 -9.37 -3.75 -5.92
N CYS A 17 -10.21 -3.02 -5.17
CA CYS A 17 -11.63 -3.34 -5.02
C CYS A 17 -12.55 -2.53 -5.95
N LYS A 18 -11.98 -1.68 -6.81
CA LYS A 18 -12.72 -0.78 -7.73
C LYS A 18 -13.72 0.16 -7.05
N ALA A 19 -13.67 0.29 -5.71
CA ALA A 19 -14.54 1.18 -4.95
C ALA A 19 -14.30 2.65 -5.30
N THR A 20 -15.38 3.43 -5.29
CA THR A 20 -15.38 4.89 -5.48
C THR A 20 -16.17 5.54 -4.34
N PRO A 21 -15.59 6.49 -3.58
CA PRO A 21 -14.25 7.06 -3.75
C PRO A 21 -13.15 6.04 -3.43
N GLY A 22 -12.03 6.14 -4.14
CA GLY A 22 -10.85 5.32 -3.89
C GLY A 22 -10.23 5.64 -2.54
N HIS A 23 -9.37 4.73 -2.09
CA HIS A 23 -8.72 4.82 -0.78
C HIS A 23 -7.30 4.28 -0.86
N LEU A 24 -6.50 4.58 0.16
CA LEU A 24 -5.16 4.01 0.31
C LEU A 24 -5.26 2.50 0.55
N PHE A 25 -4.26 1.74 0.08
CA PHE A 25 -4.20 0.29 0.25
C PHE A 25 -4.32 -0.16 1.71
N ILE A 26 -3.79 0.62 2.65
CA ILE A 26 -3.92 0.38 4.11
C ILE A 26 -5.37 0.39 4.62
N TYR A 27 -6.28 1.03 3.87
CA TYR A 27 -7.71 1.11 4.17
C TYR A 27 -8.54 0.18 3.29
N CYS A 28 -7.94 -0.49 2.31
CA CYS A 28 -8.67 -1.37 1.39
C CYS A 28 -8.93 -2.74 2.00
N PRO A 29 -10.20 -3.13 2.29
CA PRO A 29 -10.51 -4.42 2.90
C PRO A 29 -10.06 -5.61 2.05
N ASP A 30 -10.23 -5.55 0.73
CA ASP A 30 -9.73 -6.57 -0.21
C ASP A 30 -8.22 -6.70 -0.16
N PHE A 31 -7.49 -5.58 -0.05
CA PHE A 31 -6.04 -5.62 0.12
C PHE A 31 -5.64 -6.25 1.47
N LYS A 32 -6.43 -6.02 2.54
CA LYS A 32 -6.20 -6.67 3.85
C LYS A 32 -6.47 -8.17 3.82
N GLN A 33 -7.43 -8.63 3.01
CA GLN A 33 -7.74 -10.05 2.92
C GLN A 33 -6.72 -10.84 2.09
N LYS A 34 -5.95 -10.16 1.24
CA LYS A 34 -4.91 -10.79 0.42
C LYS A 34 -3.71 -11.26 1.22
N THR A 35 -3.11 -12.34 0.75
CA THR A 35 -1.86 -12.88 1.29
C THR A 35 -0.69 -11.92 1.04
N PRO A 36 0.41 -11.99 1.83
CA PRO A 36 1.59 -11.15 1.61
C PRO A 36 2.15 -11.24 0.18
N ALA A 37 2.10 -12.43 -0.42
CA ALA A 37 2.52 -12.67 -1.80
C ALA A 37 1.63 -11.92 -2.81
N GLU A 38 0.30 -12.03 -2.68
CA GLU A 38 -0.64 -11.30 -3.53
C GLU A 38 -0.53 -9.80 -3.35
N ARG A 39 -0.36 -9.31 -2.10
CA ARG A 39 -0.15 -7.89 -1.82
C ARG A 39 1.11 -7.39 -2.52
N HIS A 40 2.21 -8.15 -2.46
CA HIS A 40 3.44 -7.83 -3.19
C HIS A 40 3.20 -7.74 -4.69
N GLN A 41 2.53 -8.74 -5.27
CA GLN A 41 2.23 -8.77 -6.69
C GLN A 41 1.34 -7.58 -7.10
N LEU A 42 0.36 -7.20 -6.28
CA LEU A 42 -0.48 -6.03 -6.51
C LEU A 42 0.28 -4.71 -6.48
N ILE A 43 1.14 -4.52 -5.47
CA ILE A 43 1.96 -3.31 -5.39
C ILE A 43 2.93 -3.24 -6.58
N LYS A 44 3.44 -4.39 -7.03
CA LYS A 44 4.27 -4.52 -8.25
C LYS A 44 3.50 -4.14 -9.51
N ASP A 45 2.33 -4.73 -9.70
CA ASP A 45 1.46 -4.51 -10.87
C ASP A 45 1.01 -3.05 -10.97
N LEU A 46 0.70 -2.45 -9.82
CA LEU A 46 0.28 -1.04 -9.72
C LEU A 46 1.46 -0.06 -9.70
N ASN A 47 2.70 -0.57 -9.80
CA ASN A 47 3.94 0.19 -9.75
C ASN A 47 3.99 1.19 -8.57
N ARG A 48 3.62 0.69 -7.39
CA ARG A 48 3.57 1.46 -6.14
C ARG A 48 4.76 1.16 -5.25
N CYS A 49 4.99 2.06 -4.30
CA CYS A 49 6.09 1.91 -3.35
C CYS A 49 5.81 0.76 -2.38
N TYR A 50 6.71 -0.22 -2.27
CA TYR A 50 6.58 -1.30 -1.28
C TYR A 50 6.74 -0.84 0.18
N LEU A 51 7.24 0.38 0.41
CA LEU A 51 7.42 0.96 1.74
C LEU A 51 6.21 1.76 2.23
N CYS A 52 5.50 2.45 1.34
CA CYS A 52 4.42 3.38 1.72
C CYS A 52 3.17 3.32 0.82
N PHE A 53 3.17 2.45 -0.19
CA PHE A 53 2.10 2.25 -1.17
C PHE A 53 1.69 3.49 -1.97
N SER A 54 2.54 4.51 -2.01
CA SER A 54 2.33 5.74 -2.79
C SER A 54 2.91 5.64 -4.20
N GLU A 55 2.67 6.68 -5.02
CA GLU A 55 3.07 6.76 -6.43
C GLU A 55 4.56 7.05 -6.62
N HIS A 56 5.42 6.12 -6.19
CA HIS A 56 6.87 6.14 -6.43
C HIS A 56 7.49 4.76 -6.20
N THR A 57 8.75 4.58 -6.57
CA THR A 57 9.51 3.35 -6.32
C THR A 57 10.13 3.35 -4.92
N SER A 58 10.35 2.18 -4.32
CA SER A 58 11.00 2.06 -3.00
C SER A 58 12.38 2.73 -2.93
N VAL A 59 13.11 2.78 -4.05
CA VAL A 59 14.40 3.46 -4.18
C VAL A 59 14.27 4.98 -4.02
N ASN A 60 13.18 5.57 -4.51
CA ASN A 60 12.90 7.00 -4.41
C ASN A 60 12.03 7.36 -3.19
N CYS A 61 11.79 6.39 -2.30
CA CYS A 61 11.01 6.63 -1.11
C CYS A 61 11.82 7.46 -0.10
N LYS A 62 11.29 8.62 0.26
CA LYS A 62 11.87 9.46 1.33
C LYS A 62 11.55 8.95 2.74
N SER A 63 10.68 7.95 2.85
CA SER A 63 10.33 7.37 4.13
C SER A 63 11.47 6.49 4.63
N THR A 64 11.94 6.77 5.84
CA THR A 64 12.87 5.91 6.58
C THR A 64 12.14 4.79 7.32
N ARG A 65 10.81 4.67 7.14
CA ARG A 65 10.03 3.57 7.74
C ARG A 65 10.56 2.24 7.21
N VAL A 66 10.84 1.35 8.15
CA VAL A 66 11.17 -0.04 7.91
C VAL A 66 10.08 -0.92 8.51
N CYS A 67 10.04 -2.18 8.10
CA CYS A 67 9.15 -3.15 8.70
C CYS A 67 9.43 -3.25 10.20
N GLU A 68 8.41 -3.07 11.03
CA GLU A 68 8.55 -3.16 12.48
C GLU A 68 8.78 -4.61 12.96
N VAL A 69 8.49 -5.60 12.11
CA VAL A 69 8.65 -7.03 12.41
C VAL A 69 10.08 -7.51 12.10
N CYS A 70 10.64 -7.16 10.93
CA CYS A 70 11.96 -7.65 10.51
C CYS A 70 13.03 -6.57 10.28
N GLY A 71 12.70 -5.29 10.43
CA GLY A 71 13.60 -4.18 10.11
C GLY A 71 13.91 -4.02 8.62
N GLY A 72 13.23 -4.77 7.74
CA GLY A 72 13.44 -4.73 6.30
C GLY A 72 12.92 -3.46 5.61
N ARG A 73 13.41 -3.18 4.40
CA ARG A 73 12.89 -2.10 3.52
C ARG A 73 11.58 -2.50 2.83
N ASN A 74 10.58 -2.84 3.64
CA ASN A 74 9.22 -3.17 3.21
C ASN A 74 8.21 -2.65 4.24
N HIS A 75 7.00 -2.35 3.80
CA HIS A 75 5.91 -2.08 4.74
C HIS A 75 5.59 -3.34 5.54
N SER A 76 5.27 -3.23 6.84
CA SER A 76 4.95 -4.39 7.70
C SER A 76 3.82 -5.27 7.15
N TRP A 77 2.96 -4.72 6.29
CA TRP A 77 1.89 -5.46 5.61
C TRP A 77 2.35 -6.37 4.47
N LEU A 78 3.55 -6.09 3.95
CA LEU A 78 4.28 -6.91 2.99
C LEU A 78 5.37 -7.72 3.68
N HIS A 79 5.37 -7.79 5.01
CA HIS A 79 6.23 -8.73 5.72
C HIS A 79 5.84 -10.15 5.27
N TRP A 80 6.79 -10.84 4.67
CA TRP A 80 6.68 -12.26 4.44
C TRP A 80 7.08 -12.90 5.75
N ASP A 81 6.08 -13.25 6.55
CA ASP A 81 6.33 -14.08 7.71
C ASP A 81 6.80 -15.42 7.14
N ASN A 82 8.11 -15.66 7.19
CA ASN A 82 8.66 -16.96 6.85
C ASN A 82 8.33 -18.01 7.92
N ASN A 83 7.52 -17.67 8.94
CA ASN A 83 6.96 -18.61 9.88
C ASN A 83 5.59 -19.13 9.41
N ALA A 84 5.60 -19.90 8.32
CA ALA A 84 4.55 -20.86 8.02
C ALA A 84 5.10 -22.27 8.23
N VAL A 85 5.69 -22.53 9.41
CA VAL A 85 6.08 -23.81 10.04
C VAL A 85 6.78 -23.39 11.35
N GLU A 86 6.30 -23.63 12.57
CA GLU A 86 5.68 -24.78 13.26
C GLU A 86 4.89 -24.16 14.47
N ASP A 87 3.74 -24.59 15.00
CA ASP A 87 3.11 -25.88 15.36
C ASP A 87 1.58 -25.68 15.39
#